data_AF-A0A158FY55-F1
#
_entry.id   AF-A0A158FY55-F1
#
_cell.length_a   1.000
_cell.length_b   1.000
_cell.length_c   1.000
_cell.angle_alpha   90.00
_cell.angle_beta   90.00
_cell.angle_gamma   90.00
#
_symmetry.space_group_name_H-M   'P 1'
#
loop_
_entity.id
_entity.type
_entity.pdbx_description
1 polymer ?
#
loop_
_entity_poly.entity_id
_entity_poly.type
_entity_poly.pdbx_seq_one_letter_code
_entity_poly.pdbx_strand_id
1 'polypeptide(L)' 'MSDPVSAGTRSTTDPTDAIHAQTPQVPDPPVTPPDEPPSPQVPPDTNPDPTREPPTPPMQPIGDPPPGPNEAPHVR' A
#
# COMPACT_ATOMS: atom_id res chain seq x y z
N MET A 1 42.25 -24.57 82.85
CA MET A 1 41.03 -25.38 82.61
C MET A 1 41.09 -25.89 81.19
N SER A 2 40.74 -27.16 81.02
CA SER A 2 41.00 -28.07 79.89
C SER A 2 40.24 -27.77 78.58
N ASP A 3 40.85 -28.16 77.45
CA ASP A 3 40.31 -28.43 76.09
C ASP A 3 39.16 -29.48 76.07
N PRO A 4 38.36 -29.75 74.98
CA PRO A 4 38.79 -29.81 73.55
C PRO A 4 37.76 -29.62 72.38
N VAL A 5 38.33 -29.52 71.15
CA VAL A 5 37.91 -30.06 69.81
C VAL A 5 36.45 -29.91 69.33
N SER A 6 36.25 -29.33 68.13
CA SER A 6 35.56 -30.05 67.02
C SER A 6 35.55 -29.33 65.67
N ALA A 7 36.08 -30.07 64.70
CA ALA A 7 35.85 -30.13 63.25
C ALA A 7 34.85 -29.15 62.61
N GLY A 8 35.27 -28.55 61.50
CA GLY A 8 34.34 -27.83 60.63
C GLY A 8 34.94 -27.40 59.30
N THR A 9 35.03 -28.36 58.38
CA THR A 9 34.82 -28.22 56.93
C THR A 9 35.55 -27.13 56.14
N ARG A 10 36.32 -27.61 55.16
CA ARG A 10 36.71 -26.91 53.94
C ARG A 10 35.51 -26.14 53.37
N SER A 11 35.71 -24.89 52.97
CA SER A 11 34.97 -24.32 51.85
C SER A 11 35.89 -23.36 51.13
N THR A 12 36.57 -23.93 50.15
CA THR A 12 37.03 -23.26 48.94
C THR A 12 35.90 -22.38 48.43
N THR A 13 36.01 -21.08 48.60
CA THR A 13 35.37 -20.12 47.72
C THR A 13 36.28 -18.91 47.66
N ASP A 14 37.33 -19.03 46.85
CA ASP A 14 37.78 -17.88 46.10
C ASP A 14 36.78 -17.77 44.94
N PRO A 15 35.80 -16.86 44.97
CA PRO A 15 35.31 -16.37 43.69
C PRO A 15 36.50 -15.53 43.22
N THR A 16 37.37 -16.10 42.37
CA THR A 16 37.31 -15.71 40.96
C THR A 16 36.27 -14.60 40.80
N ASP A 17 36.74 -13.35 40.96
CA ASP A 17 36.11 -12.18 40.38
C ASP A 17 35.82 -12.58 38.94
N ALA A 18 34.62 -13.12 38.71
CA ALA A 18 34.22 -13.62 37.42
C ALA A 18 34.05 -12.37 36.59
N ILE A 19 35.11 -12.01 35.87
CA ILE A 19 35.10 -10.87 34.97
C ILE A 19 34.14 -11.24 33.85
N HIS A 20 32.85 -10.95 34.07
CA HIS A 20 31.82 -11.15 33.08
C HIS A 20 32.08 -10.12 31.99
N ALA A 21 32.49 -10.58 30.80
CA ALA A 21 32.58 -9.73 29.63
C ALA A 21 31.20 -9.12 29.38
N GLN A 22 31.09 -7.79 29.45
CA GLN A 22 29.88 -7.09 29.08
C GLN A 22 29.93 -6.78 27.60
N THR A 23 28.94 -7.29 26.86
CA THR A 23 28.71 -6.87 25.48
C THR A 23 28.07 -5.48 25.49
N PRO A 24 28.67 -4.45 24.86
CA PRO A 24 28.01 -3.17 24.69
C PRO A 24 26.65 -3.36 24.01
N GLN A 25 25.63 -2.65 24.47
CA GLN A 25 24.33 -2.65 23.80
C GLN A 25 24.42 -1.85 22.49
N VAL A 26 23.77 -2.35 21.45
CA VAL A 26 23.65 -1.63 20.18
C VAL A 26 22.54 -0.57 20.32
N PRO A 27 22.73 0.67 19.83
CA PRO A 27 21.65 1.65 19.79
C PRO A 27 20.47 1.14 18.96
N ASP A 28 19.25 1.56 19.33
CA ASP A 28 18.06 1.23 18.55
C ASP A 28 18.16 1.81 17.12
N PRO A 29 17.59 1.12 16.12
CA PRO A 29 17.54 1.64 14.77
C PRO A 29 16.68 2.91 14.72
N PRO A 30 16.94 3.81 13.75
CA PRO A 30 16.09 4.97 13.55
C PRO A 30 14.67 4.52 13.18
N VAL A 31 13.67 5.28 13.64
CA VAL A 31 12.28 5.07 13.22
C VAL A 31 12.12 5.59 11.79
N THR A 32 11.72 4.72 10.86
CA THR A 32 11.35 5.13 9.50
C THR A 32 10.02 5.86 9.55
N PRO A 33 9.89 7.06 8.94
CA PRO A 33 8.59 7.73 8.82
C PRO A 33 7.64 6.87 7.98
N PRO A 34 6.31 7.02 8.18
CA PRO A 34 5.35 6.36 7.30
C PRO A 34 5.53 6.82 5.85
N ASP A 35 5.29 5.90 4.91
CA ASP A 35 5.31 6.23 3.49
C ASP A 35 4.30 7.33 3.16
N GLU A 36 4.68 8.23 2.27
CA GLU A 36 3.77 9.25 1.75
C GLU A 36 2.68 8.57 0.91
N PRO A 37 1.41 8.99 1.02
CA PRO A 37 0.36 8.48 0.14
C PRO A 37 0.69 8.78 -1.33
N PRO A 38 0.26 7.91 -2.26
CA PRO A 38 0.42 8.17 -3.68
C PRO A 38 -0.30 9.47 -4.07
N SER A 39 0.29 10.23 -5.01
CA SER A 39 -0.33 11.44 -5.51
C SER A 39 -1.70 11.15 -6.16
N PRO A 40 -2.67 12.09 -6.08
CA PRO A 40 -3.95 11.95 -6.75
C PRO A 40 -3.78 11.76 -8.27
N GLN A 41 -4.54 10.84 -8.86
CA GLN A 41 -4.58 10.70 -10.31
C GLN A 41 -5.28 11.90 -10.95
N VAL A 42 -4.66 12.47 -11.97
CA VAL A 42 -5.28 13.52 -12.79
C VAL A 42 -6.34 12.85 -13.68
N PRO A 43 -7.59 13.34 -13.73
CA PRO A 43 -8.60 12.80 -14.62
C PRO A 43 -8.16 12.95 -16.09
N PRO A 44 -8.58 12.05 -16.99
CA PRO A 44 -8.33 12.22 -18.41
C PRO A 44 -8.96 13.53 -18.90
N ASP A 45 -8.34 14.16 -19.88
CA ASP A 45 -8.92 15.34 -20.53
C ASP A 45 -10.26 14.94 -21.16
N THR A 46 -11.34 15.56 -20.70
CA THR A 46 -12.70 15.34 -21.23
C THR A 46 -12.97 16.22 -22.44
N ASN A 47 -12.07 17.12 -22.80
CA ASN A 47 -12.19 17.93 -24.00
C ASN A 47 -11.93 17.05 -25.23
N PRO A 48 -12.92 16.83 -26.11
CA PRO A 48 -12.68 16.08 -27.33
C PRO A 48 -11.65 16.81 -28.19
N ASP A 49 -10.76 16.05 -28.81
CA ASP A 49 -9.83 16.59 -29.80
C ASP A 49 -10.63 17.27 -30.93
N PRO A 50 -10.48 18.59 -31.16
CA PRO A 50 -11.23 19.32 -32.18
C PRO A 50 -10.82 18.92 -33.61
N THR A 51 -9.71 18.20 -33.76
CA THR A 51 -9.23 17.65 -35.04
C THR A 51 -9.74 16.24 -35.30
N ARG A 52 -10.41 15.60 -34.32
CA ARG A 52 -11.05 14.30 -34.50
C ARG A 52 -12.26 14.45 -35.43
N GLU A 53 -12.39 13.54 -36.39
CA GLU A 53 -13.57 13.47 -37.27
C GLU A 53 -14.85 13.28 -36.44
N PRO A 54 -15.94 14.02 -36.74
CA PRO A 54 -17.22 13.78 -36.08
C PRO A 54 -17.73 12.36 -36.36
N PRO A 55 -18.47 11.74 -35.43
CA PRO A 55 -19.09 10.45 -35.68
C PRO A 55 -20.09 10.53 -36.84
N THR A 56 -20.17 9.47 -37.64
CA THR A 56 -21.14 9.36 -38.73
C THR A 56 -22.57 9.40 -38.20
N PRO A 57 -23.48 10.18 -38.79
CA PRO A 57 -24.88 10.17 -38.40
C PRO A 57 -25.49 8.78 -38.66
N PRO A 58 -26.53 8.37 -37.90
CA PRO A 58 -27.26 7.15 -38.20
C PRO A 58 -27.84 7.22 -39.61
N MET A 59 -27.81 6.10 -40.33
CA MET A 59 -28.49 6.01 -41.61
C MET A 59 -29.99 6.25 -41.37
N GLN A 60 -30.61 7.09 -42.19
CA GLN A 60 -32.07 7.14 -42.31
C GLN A 60 -32.58 5.71 -42.59
N PRO A 61 -33.80 5.35 -42.16
CA PRO A 61 -34.35 4.04 -42.49
C PRO A 61 -34.26 3.78 -43.99
N ILE A 62 -34.00 2.53 -44.40
CA ILE A 62 -33.82 2.10 -45.80
C ILE A 62 -35.11 2.25 -46.64
N GLY A 63 -36.17 2.83 -46.07
CA GLY A 63 -37.45 3.06 -46.73
C GLY A 63 -37.64 4.54 -47.08
N ASP A 64 -38.45 4.78 -48.10
CA ASP A 64 -38.93 6.13 -48.41
C ASP A 64 -39.54 6.77 -47.15
N PRO A 65 -39.30 8.06 -46.91
CA PRO A 65 -39.98 8.75 -45.82
C PRO A 65 -41.50 8.59 -45.96
N PRO A 66 -42.25 8.52 -44.84
CA PRO A 66 -43.69 8.54 -44.92
C PRO A 66 -44.15 9.79 -45.67
N PRO A 67 -45.26 9.73 -46.43
CA PRO A 67 -45.77 10.87 -47.15
C PRO A 67 -46.05 12.01 -46.17
N GLY A 68 -45.73 13.24 -46.58
CA GLY A 68 -45.98 14.43 -45.79
C GLY A 68 -47.47 14.66 -45.53
N PRO A 69 -47.83 15.59 -44.62
CA PRO A 69 -49.23 15.82 -44.23
C PRO A 69 -50.17 16.20 -45.39
N ASN A 70 -49.62 16.71 -46.50
CA ASN A 70 -50.35 17.12 -47.69
C ASN A 70 -50.13 16.17 -48.89
N GLU A 71 -49.47 15.02 -48.69
CA GLU A 71 -49.18 14.05 -49.74
C GLU A 71 -50.12 12.84 -49.66
N ALA A 72 -50.49 12.29 -50.81
CA ALA A 72 -51.28 11.08 -50.87
C ALA A 72 -50.46 9.87 -50.39
N PRO A 73 -51.08 8.84 -49.79
CA PRO A 73 -50.37 7.63 -49.38
C PRO A 73 -49.64 6.99 -50.57
N HIS A 74 -48.42 6.49 -50.34
CA HIS A 74 -47.67 5.67 -51.31
C HIS A 74 -48.38 4.30 -51.47
N VAL A 75 -49.51 4.29 -52.17
CA VAL A 75 -50.21 3.06 -52.54
C VAL A 75 -49.47 2.48 -53.75
N ARG A 76 -48.86 1.31 -53.59
CA ARG A 76 -48.38 0.50 -54.73
C ARG A 76 -49.55 -0.24 -55.36
#